data_AF-A0A936B599-F1
#
_entry.id   AF-A0A936B599-F1
#
_cell.length_a   1.000
_cell.length_b   1.000
_cell.length_c   1.000
_cell.angle_alpha   90.00
_cell.angle_beta   90.00
_cell.angle_gamma   90.00
#
_symmetry.space_group_name_H-M   'P 1'
#
loop_
_entity.id
_entity.type
_entity.pdbx_description
1 polymer ?
#
loop_
_entity_poly.entity_id
_entity_poly.type
_entity_poly.pdbx_seq_one_letter_code
_entity_poly.pdbx_strand_id
1 'polypeptide(L)'
;MSRAIKTAAETPLGEPQMLSADLLTELTAHYTAYRAAYEATQAALSKRKDETAESAAAMSHLQMCVSHLWTAVYNRAQREKLSVGILGYYRLNSDGSRPTPVRREDWLEVATSVVAGDAQAVAAGYPPAVNPSAAEVQAALDTAIAESNDLPAADMAYDKAQAAVAALRPKADSLIKAVRAAVLFATYDMDPPSQRRVLRHYGSVYRYLSGETVDEGDTTAVVEDGV
;
A
#
# COMPACT_ATOMS: atom_id res chain seq x y z
N MET A 1 3.80 9.12 23.71
CA MET A 1 2.72 8.40 24.42
C MET A 1 3.20 7.13 25.11
N SER A 2 3.68 6.10 24.40
CA SER A 2 4.18 4.85 25.03
C SER A 2 5.25 5.09 26.12
N ARG A 3 6.25 5.96 25.86
CA ARG A 3 7.25 6.34 26.87
C ARG A 3 6.62 7.03 28.09
N ALA A 4 5.76 8.02 27.89
CA ALA A 4 5.05 8.68 28.99
C ALA A 4 4.25 7.72 29.89
N ILE A 5 3.56 6.73 29.30
CA ILE A 5 2.84 5.68 30.05
C ILE A 5 3.83 4.84 30.85
N LYS A 6 4.92 4.40 30.23
CA LYS A 6 5.97 3.59 30.88
C LYS A 6 6.62 4.35 32.04
N THR A 7 7.03 5.60 31.82
CA THR A 7 7.65 6.45 32.85
C THR A 7 6.70 6.71 34.03
N ALA A 8 5.42 6.93 33.77
CA ALA A 8 4.42 7.11 34.81
C ALA A 8 4.15 5.82 35.62
N ALA A 9 4.31 4.64 35.00
CA ALA A 9 4.19 3.34 35.66
C ALA A 9 5.44 2.94 36.46
N GLU A 10 6.62 3.44 36.06
CA GLU A 10 7.91 3.17 36.71
C GLU A 10 8.24 4.16 37.85
N THR A 11 7.42 5.20 38.05
CA THR A 11 7.61 6.16 39.15
C THR A 11 7.36 5.48 40.50
N PRO A 12 8.32 5.46 41.44
CA PRO A 12 8.17 4.76 42.71
C PRO A 12 7.04 5.31 43.59
N LEU A 13 6.38 4.43 44.37
CA LEU A 13 5.43 4.81 45.41
C LEU A 13 6.12 5.72 46.45
N GLY A 14 5.81 7.02 46.41
CA GLY A 14 6.38 8.03 47.31
C GLY A 14 6.95 9.27 46.60
N GLU A 15 7.20 9.21 45.29
CA GLU A 15 7.54 10.39 44.49
C GLU A 15 6.27 11.07 43.94
N PRO A 16 6.27 12.41 43.77
CA PRO A 16 5.12 13.12 43.21
C PRO A 16 4.88 12.67 41.76
N GLN A 17 3.79 11.95 41.55
CA GLN A 17 3.39 11.50 40.22
C GLN A 17 3.03 12.72 39.36
N MET A 18 3.81 12.97 38.30
CA MET A 18 3.68 14.19 37.48
C MET A 18 2.42 14.21 36.60
N LEU A 19 1.81 13.05 36.36
CA LEU A 19 0.56 12.91 35.61
C LEU A 19 -0.57 12.54 36.56
N SER A 20 -1.73 13.17 36.40
CA SER A 20 -2.92 12.76 37.13
C SER A 20 -3.37 11.36 36.73
N ALA A 21 -4.03 10.64 37.65
CA ALA A 21 -4.56 9.30 37.38
C ALA A 21 -5.56 9.30 36.21
N ASP A 22 -6.36 10.35 36.08
CA ASP A 22 -7.31 10.54 34.98
C ASP A 22 -6.59 10.67 33.63
N LEU A 23 -5.54 11.50 33.56
CA LEU A 23 -4.74 11.68 32.35
C LEU A 23 -4.02 10.40 31.95
N LEU A 24 -3.50 9.63 32.93
CA LEU A 24 -2.85 8.35 32.67
C LEU A 24 -3.83 7.29 32.14
N THR A 25 -5.04 7.26 32.68
CA THR A 25 -6.12 6.36 32.23
C THR A 25 -6.53 6.70 30.80
N GLU A 26 -6.77 7.98 30.52
CA GLU A 26 -7.15 8.46 29.19
C GLU A 26 -6.04 8.23 28.15
N LEU A 27 -4.78 8.51 28.52
CA LEU A 27 -3.62 8.28 27.68
C LEU A 27 -3.44 6.80 27.34
N THR A 28 -3.62 5.91 28.33
CA THR A 28 -3.51 4.46 28.13
C THR A 28 -4.60 3.94 27.21
N ALA A 29 -5.86 4.32 27.45
CA ALA A 29 -6.98 3.93 26.62
C ALA A 29 -6.80 4.41 25.16
N HIS A 30 -6.41 5.67 24.98
CA HIS A 30 -6.19 6.24 23.65
C HIS A 30 -5.00 5.60 22.93
N TYR A 31 -3.89 5.34 23.63
CA TYR A 31 -2.72 4.67 23.06
C TYR A 31 -3.07 3.27 22.55
N THR A 32 -3.84 2.50 23.31
CA THR A 32 -4.31 1.17 22.89
C THR A 32 -5.16 1.24 21.62
N ALA A 33 -6.12 2.17 21.57
CA ALA A 33 -6.96 2.37 20.39
C ALA A 33 -6.13 2.82 19.17
N TYR A 34 -5.20 3.77 19.35
CA TYR A 34 -4.33 4.26 18.29
C TYR A 34 -3.41 3.17 17.76
N ARG A 35 -2.82 2.36 18.64
CA ARG A 35 -1.97 1.23 18.26
C ARG A 35 -2.74 0.20 17.45
N ALA A 36 -3.95 -0.19 17.88
CA ALA A 36 -4.78 -1.13 17.14
C ALA A 36 -5.14 -0.60 15.75
N ALA A 37 -5.51 0.69 15.62
CA ALA A 37 -5.80 1.32 14.34
C ALA A 37 -4.56 1.36 13.41
N TYR A 38 -3.38 1.63 13.98
CA TYR A 38 -2.12 1.63 13.25
C TYR A 38 -1.74 0.23 12.74
N GLU A 39 -1.84 -0.79 13.59
CA GLU A 39 -1.60 -2.20 13.22
C GLU A 39 -2.58 -2.65 12.13
N ALA A 40 -3.86 -2.28 12.23
CA ALA A 40 -4.86 -2.54 11.19
C ALA A 40 -4.49 -1.87 9.84
N THR A 41 -3.93 -0.66 9.88
CA THR A 41 -3.46 0.05 8.67
C THR A 41 -2.30 -0.70 8.02
N GLN A 42 -1.34 -1.19 8.81
CA GLN A 42 -0.21 -1.97 8.30
C GLN A 42 -0.67 -3.29 7.67
N ALA A 43 -1.60 -3.99 8.32
CA ALA A 43 -2.18 -5.22 7.78
C ALA A 43 -2.92 -4.97 6.45
N ALA A 44 -3.76 -3.92 6.40
CA ALA A 44 -4.48 -3.56 5.17
C ALA A 44 -3.54 -3.12 4.04
N LEU A 45 -2.45 -2.41 4.36
CA LEU A 45 -1.42 -2.04 3.39
C LEU A 45 -0.69 -3.26 2.84
N SER A 46 -0.34 -4.22 3.69
CA SER A 46 0.29 -5.47 3.24
C SER A 46 -0.62 -6.19 2.27
N LYS A 47 -1.88 -6.40 2.66
CA LYS A 47 -2.86 -7.07 1.79
C LYS A 47 -3.00 -6.34 0.44
N ARG A 48 -3.17 -5.02 0.45
CA ARG A 48 -3.26 -4.23 -0.78
C ARG A 48 -2.06 -4.42 -1.71
N LYS A 49 -0.84 -4.52 -1.15
CA LYS A 49 0.37 -4.77 -1.95
C LYS A 49 0.33 -6.14 -2.62
N ASP A 50 -0.08 -7.17 -1.88
CA ASP A 50 -0.18 -8.54 -2.37
C ASP A 50 -1.18 -8.59 -3.54
N GLU A 51 -2.39 -8.07 -3.34
CA GLU A 51 -3.47 -8.00 -4.35
C GLU A 51 -3.04 -7.19 -5.59
N THR A 52 -2.31 -6.08 -5.39
CA THR A 52 -1.76 -5.30 -6.51
C THR A 52 -0.75 -6.11 -7.32
N ALA A 53 0.11 -6.89 -6.64
CA ALA A 53 1.13 -7.70 -7.28
C ALA A 53 0.52 -8.89 -8.03
N GLU A 54 -0.45 -9.57 -7.44
CA GLU A 54 -1.20 -10.69 -8.04
C GLU A 54 -1.97 -10.22 -9.28
N SER A 55 -2.68 -9.09 -9.16
CA SER A 55 -3.38 -8.44 -10.27
C SER A 55 -2.45 -8.04 -11.41
N ALA A 56 -1.25 -7.53 -11.10
CA ALA A 56 -0.25 -7.20 -12.12
C ALA A 56 0.33 -8.44 -12.79
N ALA A 57 0.62 -9.50 -12.02
CA ALA A 57 1.13 -10.76 -12.53
C ALA A 57 0.12 -11.45 -13.46
N ALA A 58 -1.16 -11.48 -13.08
CA ALA A 58 -2.24 -12.05 -13.89
C ALA A 58 -2.40 -11.30 -15.23
N MET A 59 -2.33 -9.95 -15.21
CA MET A 59 -2.34 -9.17 -16.44
C MET A 59 -1.12 -9.43 -17.32
N SER A 60 0.07 -9.52 -16.74
CA SER A 60 1.29 -9.82 -17.50
C SER A 60 1.19 -11.20 -18.16
N HIS A 61 0.64 -12.19 -17.44
CA HIS A 61 0.40 -13.52 -17.98
C HIS A 61 -0.62 -13.49 -19.14
N LEU A 62 -1.74 -12.77 -19.00
CA LEU A 62 -2.70 -12.57 -20.08
C LEU A 62 -2.06 -11.94 -21.33
N GLN A 63 -1.29 -10.86 -21.15
CA GLN A 63 -0.60 -10.18 -22.24
C GLN A 63 0.36 -11.10 -22.98
N MET A 64 1.10 -11.92 -22.24
CA MET A 64 1.99 -12.94 -22.80
C MET A 64 1.20 -13.96 -23.61
N CYS A 65 0.12 -14.53 -23.06
CA CYS A 65 -0.72 -15.51 -23.75
C CYS A 65 -1.29 -14.96 -25.07
N VAL A 66 -1.86 -13.75 -25.05
CA VAL A 66 -2.40 -13.10 -26.26
C VAL A 66 -1.29 -12.85 -27.29
N SER A 67 -0.13 -12.34 -26.84
CA SER A 67 1.01 -12.06 -27.73
C SER A 67 1.59 -13.33 -28.36
N HIS A 68 1.67 -14.41 -27.60
CA HIS A 68 2.11 -15.71 -28.09
C HIS A 68 1.09 -16.30 -29.08
N LEU A 69 -0.21 -16.18 -28.79
CA LEU A 69 -1.27 -16.62 -29.71
C LEU A 69 -1.16 -15.92 -31.06
N TRP A 70 -1.01 -14.59 -31.05
CA TRP A 70 -0.81 -13.81 -32.27
C TRP A 70 0.41 -14.28 -33.06
N THR A 71 1.52 -14.56 -32.37
CA THR A 71 2.73 -15.10 -33.00
C THR A 71 2.45 -16.45 -33.65
N ALA A 72 1.76 -17.36 -32.94
CA ALA A 72 1.42 -18.69 -33.42
C ALA A 72 0.50 -18.64 -34.65
N VAL A 73 -0.55 -17.82 -34.60
CA VAL A 73 -1.50 -17.64 -35.71
C VAL A 73 -0.79 -17.07 -36.94
N TYR A 74 0.01 -16.03 -36.77
CA TYR A 74 0.76 -15.43 -37.88
C TYR A 74 1.74 -16.44 -38.50
N ASN A 75 2.56 -17.10 -37.69
CA ASN A 75 3.53 -18.08 -38.17
C ASN A 75 2.86 -19.26 -38.88
N ARG A 76 1.70 -19.71 -38.37
CA ARG A 76 0.91 -20.75 -39.02
C ARG A 76 0.36 -20.29 -40.36
N ALA A 77 -0.22 -19.10 -40.42
CA ALA A 77 -0.76 -18.54 -41.67
C ALA A 77 0.33 -18.51 -42.77
N GLN A 78 1.56 -18.14 -42.40
CA GLN A 78 2.71 -18.15 -43.32
C GLN A 78 3.13 -19.58 -43.73
N ARG A 79 3.25 -20.50 -42.76
CA ARG A 79 3.70 -21.88 -43.01
C ARG A 79 2.72 -22.69 -43.86
N GLU A 80 1.43 -22.55 -43.58
CA GLU A 80 0.36 -23.29 -44.25
C GLU A 80 -0.22 -22.54 -45.46
N LYS A 81 0.31 -21.34 -45.75
CA LYS A 81 -0.16 -20.47 -46.84
C LYS A 81 -1.67 -20.18 -46.76
N LEU A 82 -2.17 -19.96 -45.54
CA LEU A 82 -3.56 -19.62 -45.30
C LEU A 82 -3.88 -18.22 -45.82
N SER A 83 -5.15 -17.97 -46.14
CA SER A 83 -5.62 -16.63 -46.50
C SER A 83 -5.34 -15.62 -45.39
N VAL A 84 -4.93 -14.41 -45.76
CA VAL A 84 -4.72 -13.28 -44.85
C VAL A 84 -5.97 -13.00 -44.00
N GLY A 85 -7.17 -13.37 -44.48
CA GLY A 85 -8.42 -13.26 -43.73
C GLY A 85 -8.40 -13.95 -42.37
N ILE A 86 -7.57 -14.99 -42.16
CA ILE A 86 -7.45 -15.64 -40.84
C ILE A 86 -6.99 -14.66 -39.76
N LEU A 87 -6.10 -13.72 -40.10
CA LEU A 87 -5.51 -12.77 -39.16
C LEU A 87 -6.58 -11.84 -38.55
N GLY A 88 -7.58 -11.47 -39.36
CA GLY A 88 -8.67 -10.59 -38.94
C GLY A 88 -9.51 -11.15 -37.80
N TYR A 89 -9.72 -12.48 -37.76
CA TYR A 89 -10.44 -13.13 -36.66
C TYR A 89 -9.75 -12.90 -35.31
N TYR A 90 -8.41 -12.86 -35.30
CA TYR A 90 -7.62 -12.67 -34.08
C TYR A 90 -7.24 -11.20 -33.84
N ARG A 91 -7.94 -10.25 -34.49
CA ARG A 91 -7.66 -8.80 -34.41
C ARG A 91 -6.24 -8.41 -34.86
N LEU A 92 -5.57 -9.23 -35.65
CA LEU A 92 -4.32 -8.86 -36.27
C LEU A 92 -4.59 -8.00 -37.51
N ASN A 93 -3.69 -7.07 -37.80
CA ASN A 93 -3.73 -6.33 -39.04
C ASN A 93 -3.42 -7.26 -40.23
N SER A 94 -3.83 -6.87 -41.43
CA SER A 94 -3.66 -7.67 -42.65
C SER A 94 -2.19 -7.91 -43.01
N ASP A 95 -1.28 -7.05 -42.55
CA ASP A 95 0.17 -7.19 -42.69
C ASP A 95 0.80 -8.10 -41.61
N GLY A 96 -0.02 -8.62 -40.68
CA GLY A 96 0.42 -9.40 -39.54
C GLY A 96 0.94 -8.58 -38.35
N SER A 97 0.91 -7.25 -38.44
CA SER A 97 1.25 -6.40 -37.30
C SER A 97 0.20 -6.54 -36.18
N ARG A 98 0.68 -6.42 -34.95
CA ARG A 98 -0.12 -6.61 -33.74
C ARG A 98 -0.74 -5.28 -33.32
N PRO A 99 -1.97 -5.27 -32.79
CA PRO A 99 -2.46 -4.15 -32.01
C PRO A 99 -1.49 -3.83 -30.87
N THR A 100 -1.48 -2.56 -30.44
CA THR A 100 -0.68 -2.10 -29.29
C THR A 100 -1.61 -1.55 -28.21
N PRO A 101 -2.35 -2.41 -27.48
CA PRO A 101 -3.19 -1.97 -26.37
C PRO A 101 -2.33 -1.37 -25.27
N VAL A 102 -2.73 -0.22 -24.74
CA VAL A 102 -1.95 0.50 -23.70
C VAL A 102 -2.60 0.31 -22.34
N ARG A 103 -3.93 0.30 -22.28
CA ARG A 103 -4.68 0.21 -21.02
C ARG A 103 -5.03 -1.23 -20.69
N ARG A 104 -5.28 -1.49 -19.40
CA ARG A 104 -5.68 -2.81 -18.90
C ARG A 104 -6.98 -3.26 -19.57
N GLU A 105 -7.93 -2.35 -19.68
CA GLU A 105 -9.25 -2.59 -20.27
C GLU A 105 -9.14 -2.98 -21.75
N ASP A 106 -8.26 -2.30 -22.50
CA ASP A 106 -8.00 -2.62 -23.91
C ASP A 106 -7.47 -4.05 -24.05
N TRP A 107 -6.59 -4.49 -23.15
CA TRP A 107 -6.07 -5.87 -23.15
C TRP A 107 -7.15 -6.92 -22.85
N LEU A 108 -8.08 -6.62 -21.92
CA LEU A 108 -9.20 -7.51 -21.61
C LEU A 108 -10.18 -7.62 -22.80
N GLU A 109 -10.48 -6.51 -23.47
CA GLU A 109 -11.32 -6.48 -24.66
C GLU A 109 -10.68 -7.26 -25.82
N VAL A 110 -9.38 -7.05 -26.04
CA VAL A 110 -8.62 -7.78 -27.05
C VAL A 110 -8.62 -9.27 -26.77
N ALA A 111 -8.33 -9.70 -25.53
CA ALA A 111 -8.36 -11.10 -25.16
C ALA A 111 -9.73 -11.74 -25.41
N THR A 112 -10.80 -11.06 -24.99
CA THR A 112 -12.19 -11.50 -25.23
C THR A 112 -12.47 -11.65 -26.73
N SER A 113 -12.09 -10.65 -27.53
CA SER A 113 -12.24 -10.67 -28.99
C SER A 113 -11.46 -11.80 -29.64
N VAL A 114 -10.26 -12.08 -29.16
CA VAL A 114 -9.37 -13.12 -29.68
C VAL A 114 -9.94 -14.51 -29.42
N VAL A 115 -10.49 -14.77 -28.23
CA VAL A 115 -11.14 -16.04 -27.91
C VAL A 115 -12.38 -16.25 -28.79
N ALA A 116 -13.23 -15.23 -28.92
CA ALA A 116 -14.38 -15.29 -29.81
C ALA A 116 -13.97 -15.45 -31.29
N GLY A 117 -12.86 -14.81 -31.67
CA GLY A 117 -12.27 -14.88 -33.00
C GLY A 117 -11.81 -16.27 -33.39
N ASP A 118 -11.18 -17.01 -32.48
CA ASP A 118 -10.78 -18.41 -32.71
C ASP A 118 -11.98 -19.29 -33.05
N ALA A 119 -13.09 -19.17 -32.30
CA ALA A 119 -14.31 -19.90 -32.58
C ALA A 119 -14.90 -19.56 -33.96
N GLN A 120 -14.86 -18.28 -34.36
CA GLN A 120 -15.28 -17.85 -35.69
C GLN A 120 -14.35 -18.37 -36.80
N ALA A 121 -13.04 -18.37 -36.57
CA ALA A 121 -12.08 -18.92 -37.52
C ALA A 121 -12.31 -20.42 -37.74
N VAL A 122 -12.56 -21.17 -36.66
CA VAL A 122 -12.90 -22.60 -36.73
C VAL A 122 -14.21 -22.83 -37.50
N ALA A 123 -15.24 -22.03 -37.23
CA ALA A 123 -16.50 -22.09 -37.98
C ALA A 123 -16.32 -21.78 -39.48
N ALA A 124 -15.34 -20.93 -39.83
CA ALA A 124 -14.96 -20.62 -41.21
C ALA A 124 -14.06 -21.69 -41.86
N GLY A 125 -13.76 -22.80 -41.16
CA GLY A 125 -12.99 -23.92 -41.67
C GLY A 125 -11.48 -23.82 -41.44
N TYR A 126 -11.00 -22.86 -40.65
CA TYR A 126 -9.59 -22.79 -40.25
C TYR A 126 -9.31 -23.71 -39.06
N PRO A 127 -8.07 -24.21 -38.92
CA PRO A 127 -7.71 -24.99 -37.74
C PRO A 127 -7.70 -24.11 -36.47
N PRO A 128 -8.13 -24.63 -35.31
CA PRO A 128 -8.10 -23.90 -34.04
C PRO A 128 -6.67 -23.51 -33.68
N ALA A 129 -6.48 -22.34 -33.07
CA ALA A 129 -5.16 -21.92 -32.60
C ALA A 129 -4.62 -22.85 -31.52
N VAL A 130 -3.31 -23.11 -31.58
CA VAL A 130 -2.58 -23.96 -30.63
C VAL A 130 -1.27 -23.29 -30.26
N ASN A 131 -0.84 -23.49 -29.01
CA ASN A 131 0.40 -22.96 -28.43
C ASN A 131 0.54 -21.42 -28.44
N PRO A 132 -0.26 -20.69 -27.64
CA PRO A 132 -1.37 -21.16 -26.80
C PRO A 132 -2.66 -21.37 -27.59
N SER A 133 -3.64 -22.00 -26.97
CA SER A 133 -5.01 -22.17 -27.47
C SER A 133 -5.92 -21.04 -26.98
N ALA A 134 -7.07 -20.87 -27.63
CA ALA A 134 -8.09 -19.92 -27.16
C ALA A 134 -8.59 -20.26 -25.73
N ALA A 135 -8.60 -21.54 -25.35
CA ALA A 135 -8.94 -21.96 -24.00
C ALA A 135 -7.89 -21.51 -22.96
N GLU A 136 -6.60 -21.55 -23.30
CA GLU A 136 -5.53 -21.03 -22.42
C GLU A 136 -5.62 -19.49 -22.28
N VAL A 137 -5.95 -18.78 -23.36
CA VAL A 137 -6.21 -17.33 -23.29
C VAL A 137 -7.44 -17.03 -22.44
N GLN A 138 -8.52 -17.81 -22.57
CA GLN A 138 -9.71 -17.66 -21.73
C GLN A 138 -9.40 -17.88 -20.26
N ALA A 139 -8.65 -18.92 -19.91
CA ALA A 139 -8.24 -19.17 -18.54
C ALA A 139 -7.41 -18.01 -17.97
N ALA A 140 -6.46 -17.47 -18.74
CA ALA A 140 -5.69 -16.30 -18.33
C ALA A 140 -6.55 -15.04 -18.19
N LEU A 141 -7.56 -14.86 -19.04
CA LEU A 141 -8.52 -13.76 -18.98
C LEU A 141 -9.38 -13.85 -17.72
N ASP A 142 -9.92 -15.03 -17.41
CA ASP A 142 -10.74 -15.26 -16.22
C ASP A 142 -9.95 -14.95 -14.95
N THR A 143 -8.70 -15.43 -14.85
CA THR A 143 -7.80 -15.08 -13.74
C THR A 143 -7.55 -13.58 -13.68
N ALA A 144 -7.20 -12.94 -14.80
CA ALA A 144 -6.93 -11.50 -14.82
C ALA A 144 -8.15 -10.67 -14.37
N ILE A 145 -9.38 -11.08 -14.73
CA ILE A 145 -10.61 -10.44 -14.28
C ILE A 145 -10.83 -10.67 -12.78
N ALA A 146 -10.67 -11.90 -12.29
CA ALA A 146 -10.82 -12.21 -10.86
C ALA A 146 -9.90 -11.34 -10.00
N GLU A 147 -8.59 -11.35 -10.29
CA GLU A 147 -7.58 -10.56 -9.57
C GLU A 147 -7.75 -9.03 -9.76
N SER A 148 -8.46 -8.59 -10.82
CA SER A 148 -8.84 -7.18 -10.95
C SER A 148 -9.93 -6.78 -9.96
N ASN A 149 -10.85 -7.70 -9.69
CA ASN A 149 -12.06 -7.44 -8.90
C ASN A 149 -11.78 -7.44 -7.38
N ASP A 150 -10.68 -8.05 -6.95
CA ASP A 150 -10.29 -8.07 -5.53
C ASP A 150 -9.59 -6.76 -5.08
N LEU A 151 -8.94 -6.06 -6.02
CA LEU A 151 -8.21 -4.81 -5.73
C LEU A 151 -9.08 -3.69 -5.10
N PRO A 152 -10.30 -3.38 -5.61
CA PRO A 152 -11.16 -2.38 -4.99
C PRO A 152 -11.50 -2.66 -3.53
N ALA A 153 -11.70 -3.94 -3.17
CA ALA A 153 -11.98 -4.32 -1.79
C ALA A 153 -10.77 -4.06 -0.87
N ALA A 154 -9.56 -4.35 -1.35
CA ALA A 154 -8.32 -4.07 -0.63
C ALA A 154 -8.05 -2.56 -0.48
N ASP A 155 -8.29 -1.78 -1.54
CA ASP A 155 -8.18 -0.31 -1.51
C ASP A 155 -9.15 0.29 -0.48
N MET A 156 -10.43 -0.10 -0.52
CA MET A 156 -11.43 0.36 0.45
C MET A 156 -11.05 0.00 1.90
N ALA A 157 -10.51 -1.20 2.13
CA ALA A 157 -10.08 -1.64 3.45
C ALA A 157 -8.91 -0.78 3.97
N TYR A 158 -7.96 -0.46 3.10
CA TYR A 158 -6.83 0.42 3.43
C TYR A 158 -7.29 1.85 3.73
N ASP A 159 -8.15 2.42 2.89
CA ASP A 159 -8.69 3.77 3.08
C ASP A 159 -9.46 3.90 4.39
N LYS A 160 -10.29 2.89 4.72
CA LYS A 160 -11.00 2.83 6.00
C LYS A 160 -10.04 2.77 7.20
N ALA A 161 -8.97 1.97 7.11
CA ALA A 161 -7.98 1.88 8.18
C ALA A 161 -7.21 3.19 8.36
N GLN A 162 -6.82 3.86 7.27
CA GLN A 162 -6.20 5.18 7.30
C GLN A 162 -7.13 6.23 7.92
N ALA A 163 -8.40 6.24 7.55
CA ALA A 163 -9.40 7.15 8.11
C ALA A 163 -9.55 6.96 9.63
N ALA A 164 -9.51 5.72 10.12
CA ALA A 164 -9.56 5.43 11.55
C ALA A 164 -8.36 6.01 12.30
N VAL A 165 -7.13 5.87 11.76
CA VAL A 165 -5.94 6.50 12.35
C VAL A 165 -6.06 8.03 12.30
N ALA A 166 -6.50 8.59 11.17
CA ALA A 166 -6.67 10.02 11.01
C ALA A 166 -7.66 10.61 12.03
N ALA A 167 -8.76 9.91 12.32
CA ALA A 167 -9.75 10.32 13.32
C ALA A 167 -9.19 10.36 14.75
N LEU A 168 -8.17 9.55 15.06
CA LEU A 168 -7.55 9.51 16.40
C LEU A 168 -6.47 10.59 16.58
N ARG A 169 -5.86 11.09 15.49
CA ARG A 169 -4.74 12.06 15.55
C ARG A 169 -5.04 13.33 16.37
N PRO A 170 -6.20 14.02 16.21
CA PRO A 170 -6.44 15.25 16.97
C PRO A 170 -6.46 15.01 18.49
N LYS A 171 -7.03 13.88 18.92
CA LYS A 171 -7.03 13.52 20.35
C LYS A 171 -5.63 13.11 20.81
N ALA A 172 -4.85 12.44 19.96
CA ALA A 172 -3.47 12.13 20.25
C ALA A 172 -2.65 13.42 20.50
N ASP A 173 -2.77 14.41 19.62
CA ASP A 173 -2.08 15.70 19.75
C ASP A 173 -2.50 16.45 21.02
N SER A 174 -3.80 16.41 21.35
CA SER A 174 -4.32 17.00 22.59
C SER A 174 -3.70 16.34 23.83
N LEU A 175 -3.65 15.01 23.87
CA LEU A 175 -3.06 14.26 24.99
C LEU A 175 -1.54 14.48 25.10
N ILE A 176 -0.83 14.58 23.98
CA ILE A 176 0.61 14.93 23.98
C ILE A 176 0.84 16.30 24.62
N LYS A 177 0.02 17.30 24.25
CA LYS A 177 0.08 18.63 24.86
C LYS A 177 -0.27 18.60 26.34
N ALA A 178 -1.28 17.83 26.74
CA ALA A 178 -1.68 17.68 28.15
C ALA A 178 -0.57 17.05 29.00
N VAL A 179 0.07 15.98 28.51
CA VAL A 179 1.23 15.36 29.17
C VAL A 179 2.36 16.36 29.33
N ARG A 180 2.71 17.11 28.28
CA ARG A 180 3.75 18.14 28.35
C ARG A 180 3.42 19.21 29.39
N ALA A 181 2.19 19.71 29.39
CA ALA A 181 1.75 20.74 30.33
C ALA A 181 1.81 20.24 31.79
N ALA A 182 1.36 19.00 32.04
CA ALA A 182 1.42 18.39 33.37
C ALA A 182 2.86 18.24 33.88
N VAL A 183 3.77 17.75 33.04
CA VAL A 183 5.20 17.63 33.39
C VAL A 183 5.84 18.99 33.65
N LEU A 184 5.55 20.00 32.83
CA LEU A 184 6.07 21.36 33.04
C LEU A 184 5.54 21.99 34.32
N PHE A 185 4.25 21.79 34.62
CA PHE A 185 3.66 22.27 35.87
C PHE A 185 4.30 21.60 37.08
N ALA A 186 4.54 20.28 37.03
CA ALA A 186 5.20 19.56 38.11
C ALA A 186 6.67 19.93 38.30
N THR A 187 7.33 20.46 37.25
CA THR A 187 8.75 20.85 37.27
C THR A 187 8.95 22.36 37.21
N TYR A 188 7.93 23.16 37.54
CA TYR A 188 7.95 24.61 37.31
C TYR A 188 9.08 25.34 38.07
N ASP A 189 9.48 24.83 39.24
CA ASP A 189 10.57 25.37 40.06
C ASP A 189 11.98 24.98 39.57
N MET A 190 12.08 24.07 38.60
CA MET A 190 13.36 23.63 38.03
C MET A 190 13.87 24.60 36.97
N ASP A 191 15.19 24.63 36.77
CA ASP A 191 15.80 25.35 35.65
C ASP A 191 15.37 24.73 34.30
N PRO A 192 15.33 25.52 33.21
CA PRO A 192 14.88 25.02 31.91
C PRO A 192 15.65 23.79 31.37
N PRO A 193 16.99 23.68 31.50
CA PRO A 193 17.72 22.45 31.18
C PRO A 193 17.22 21.21 31.94
N SER A 194 17.00 21.32 33.26
CA SER A 194 16.45 20.24 34.08
C SER A 194 15.03 19.85 33.66
N GLN A 195 14.17 20.83 33.34
CA GLN A 195 12.82 20.55 32.82
C GLN A 195 12.87 19.77 31.48
N ARG A 196 13.78 20.16 30.57
CA ARG A 196 13.99 19.46 29.29
C ARG A 196 14.41 18.01 29.53
N ARG A 197 15.33 17.78 30.47
CA ARG A 197 15.78 16.42 30.84
C ARG A 197 14.62 15.54 31.30
N VAL A 198 13.74 16.05 32.17
CA VAL A 198 12.54 15.33 32.62
C VAL A 198 11.59 15.08 31.44
N LEU A 199 11.31 16.08 30.62
CA LEU A 199 10.42 15.94 29.45
C LEU A 199 10.91 14.89 28.44
N ARG A 200 12.23 14.68 28.29
CA ARG A 200 12.80 13.60 27.47
C ARG A 200 12.45 12.22 28.01
N HIS A 201 12.43 12.03 29.33
CA HIS A 201 12.00 10.76 29.93
C HIS A 201 10.54 10.44 29.55
N TYR A 202 9.66 11.44 29.53
CA TYR A 202 8.27 11.30 29.07
C TYR A 202 8.12 11.20 27.53
N GLY A 203 9.23 11.26 26.78
CA GLY A 203 9.26 11.05 25.33
C GLY A 203 9.18 12.31 24.49
N SER A 204 9.44 13.49 25.06
CA SER A 204 9.66 14.71 24.28
C SER A 204 11.00 14.64 23.57
N VAL A 205 11.05 15.10 22.32
CA VAL A 205 12.29 15.23 21.54
C VAL A 205 12.50 16.70 21.28
N TYR A 206 13.72 17.18 21.55
CA TYR A 206 14.13 18.55 21.26
C TYR A 206 15.02 18.54 20.03
N ARG A 207 14.80 19.50 19.14
CA ARG A 207 15.69 19.78 18.01
C ARG A 207 16.28 21.15 18.25
N TYR A 208 17.60 21.26 18.12
CA TYR A 208 18.31 22.54 18.17
C TYR A 208 18.47 23.07 16.75
N LEU A 209 18.35 24.39 16.60
CA LEU A 209 18.64 25.04 15.32
C LEU A 209 20.16 25.15 15.12
N SER A 210 20.59 25.23 13.86
CA SER A 210 22.00 25.41 13.52
C SER A 210 22.57 26.66 14.22
N GLY A 211 23.64 26.48 15.00
CA GLY A 211 24.29 27.55 15.76
C GLY A 211 23.84 27.72 17.21
N GLU A 212 22.85 26.95 17.70
CA GLU A 212 22.48 26.93 19.12
C GLU A 212 23.45 26.05 19.94
N THR A 213 23.84 26.54 21.12
CA THR A 213 24.63 25.76 22.08
C THR A 213 23.79 24.63 22.66
N VAL A 214 24.22 23.38 22.47
CA VAL A 214 23.60 22.18 23.04
C VAL A 214 23.83 22.14 24.56
N ASP A 215 22.78 21.83 25.33
CA ASP A 215 22.91 21.69 26.80
C ASP A 215 23.82 20.49 27.16
N GLU A 216 24.66 20.65 28.20
CA GLU A 216 25.49 19.56 28.73
C GLU A 216 24.62 18.35 29.13
N GLY A 217 24.82 17.21 28.43
CA GLY A 217 24.13 15.95 28.68
C GLY A 217 23.07 15.54 27.65
N ASP A 218 22.89 16.26 26.54
CA ASP A 218 22.01 15.82 25.46
C ASP A 218 22.68 14.88 24.45
N THR A 219 22.55 13.56 24.66
CA THR A 219 23.02 12.52 23.72
C THR A 219 22.00 12.18 22.63
N THR A 220 20.83 12.84 22.60
CA THR A 220 19.77 12.62 21.59
C THR A 220 19.64 13.76 20.58
N ALA A 221 20.55 14.74 20.64
CA ALA A 221 20.59 15.86 19.72
C ALA A 221 20.83 15.38 18.28
N VAL A 222 19.87 15.62 17.39
CA VAL A 222 20.06 15.53 15.94
C VAL A 222 20.29 16.96 15.45
N VAL A 223 21.52 17.26 15.03
CA VAL A 223 21.84 18.50 14.33
C VAL A 223 21.35 18.33 12.89
N GLU A 224 20.33 19.08 12.49
CA GLU A 224 19.97 19.21 11.08
C GLU A 224 20.91 20.23 10.45
N ASP A 225 21.89 19.74 9.68
CA ASP A 225 22.64 20.59 8.75
C ASP A 225 21.67 21.04 7.66
N GLY A 226 21.46 22.36 7.59
CA GLY A 226 20.58 22.96 6.60
C GLY A 226 21.01 22.63 5.17
N VAL A 227 20.05 22.12 4.38
CA VAL A 227 20.06 22.15 2.91
C VAL A 227 18.84 22.93 2.46
#